data_AF-A0A1Z5L1Z7-F1
#
_entry.id   AF-A0A1Z5L1Z7-F1
#
_cell.length_a   1.000
_cell.length_b   1.000
_cell.length_c   1.000
_cell.angle_alpha   90.00
_cell.angle_beta   90.00
_cell.angle_gamma   90.00
#
_symmetry.space_group_name_H-M   'P 1'
#
loop_
_entity.id
_entity.type
_entity.pdbx_description
1 polymer ?
#
loop_
_entity_poly.entity_id
_entity_poly.type
_entity_poly.pdbx_seq_one_letter_code
_entity_poly.pdbx_strand_id
1 'polypeptide(L)'
;MVPSFLAESQARKILCTGKAVNFLLHVCGDSTAARMEDSVANTLGTSSVQLLFDQDNDEAFEFLDKIYRERSRRVLSVLNSQFKFKEHLQAFRQFFLLGQGDFVFHLMDVLNPHLSQPVESLHQHTLIELLSEAVRATNAQFIDPDILERLDAKLLEVNPGDTGWDAFSLDYHVDGPIGTVFTPYCMSVYLRLFNHLCRAKHMEYVATAAWTEQTVDMKLLGHRLPECLPVLQRSHMILAEMMHFMQQVQYYIVFEVIECAWAELQVKVEQAQDLDQVIKAHEEFLSTIMTRALLDGDSRDMLSELRSIFEQVLRFKEVQDEIFAGALKEIDARAAEKKHPTVKVSRPSFANTVWKSQASLKLISDTYERFVQHFLLSLANQSDGDLQGLGLRLDFSEYYKRQNSQLRTSMTFQNKRHASRLNITGEDVLDQILGRRLSAICNSPTLKPVF
;
A
#
# COMPACT_ATOMS: atom_id res chain seq x y z
N MET A 1 -34.01 25.18 -6.83
CA MET A 1 -35.03 24.97 -7.87
C MET A 1 -34.36 25.21 -9.21
N VAL A 2 -34.42 24.25 -10.14
CA VAL A 2 -33.88 24.40 -11.49
C VAL A 2 -35.01 24.88 -12.41
N PRO A 3 -34.89 26.02 -13.08
CA PRO A 3 -35.90 26.48 -14.04
C PRO A 3 -36.07 25.50 -15.21
N SER A 4 -37.29 25.33 -15.71
CA SER A 4 -37.62 24.37 -16.77
C SER A 4 -36.97 24.67 -18.14
N PHE A 5 -36.51 25.90 -18.35
CA PHE A 5 -35.81 26.32 -19.56
C PHE A 5 -34.31 25.97 -19.56
N LEU A 6 -33.75 25.50 -18.44
CA LEU A 6 -32.35 25.09 -18.34
C LEU A 6 -32.23 23.58 -18.38
N ALA A 7 -31.36 23.07 -19.26
CA ALA A 7 -30.98 21.67 -19.25
C ALA A 7 -30.19 21.35 -17.97
N GLU A 8 -30.27 20.10 -17.49
CA GLU A 8 -29.59 19.69 -16.26
C GLU A 8 -28.05 19.85 -16.35
N SER A 9 -27.47 19.59 -17.53
CA SER A 9 -26.05 19.81 -17.78
C SER A 9 -25.63 21.29 -17.64
N GLN A 10 -26.48 22.21 -18.11
CA GLN A 10 -26.24 23.65 -18.01
C GLN A 10 -26.38 24.14 -16.56
N ALA A 11 -27.42 23.68 -15.86
CA ALA A 11 -27.63 23.99 -14.46
C ALA A 11 -26.43 23.53 -13.59
N ARG A 12 -25.85 22.37 -13.90
CA ARG A 12 -24.62 21.89 -13.23
C ARG A 12 -23.43 22.81 -13.50
N LYS A 13 -23.20 23.26 -14.74
CA LYS A 13 -22.10 24.19 -15.06
C LYS A 13 -22.24 25.52 -14.31
N ILE A 14 -23.45 26.07 -14.23
CA ILE A 14 -23.72 27.30 -13.45
C ILE A 14 -23.37 27.07 -11.97
N LEU A 15 -23.81 25.95 -11.39
CA LEU A 15 -23.51 25.59 -10.01
C LEU A 15 -22.01 25.43 -9.78
N CYS A 16 -21.30 24.70 -10.65
CA CYS A 16 -19.85 24.51 -10.54
C CYS A 16 -19.09 25.84 -10.69
N THR A 17 -19.57 26.75 -11.54
CA THR A 17 -19.01 28.10 -11.68
C THR A 17 -19.16 28.88 -10.36
N GLY A 18 -20.36 28.87 -9.76
CA GLY A 18 -20.59 29.51 -8.47
C GLY A 18 -19.74 28.91 -7.34
N LYS A 19 -19.62 27.58 -7.28
CA LYS A 19 -18.73 26.89 -6.34
C LYS A 19 -17.26 27.27 -6.53
N ALA A 20 -16.78 27.34 -7.77
CA ALA A 20 -15.42 27.72 -8.09
C ALA A 20 -15.11 29.16 -7.65
N VAL A 21 -16.04 30.10 -7.88
CA VAL A 21 -15.90 31.48 -7.42
C VAL A 21 -15.89 31.55 -5.89
N ASN A 22 -16.81 30.85 -5.22
CA ASN A 22 -16.84 30.80 -3.77
C ASN A 22 -15.55 30.21 -3.19
N PHE A 23 -15.01 29.16 -3.81
CA PHE A 23 -13.74 28.55 -3.42
C PHE A 23 -12.56 29.52 -3.56
N LEU A 24 -12.46 30.25 -4.68
CA LEU A 24 -11.42 31.25 -4.89
C LEU A 24 -11.48 32.39 -3.86
N LEU A 25 -12.68 32.90 -3.58
CA LEU A 25 -12.88 34.05 -2.69
C LEU A 25 -12.71 33.68 -1.22
N HIS A 26 -13.34 32.61 -0.75
CA HIS A 26 -13.41 32.28 0.67
C HIS A 26 -12.34 31.29 1.13
N VAL A 27 -11.88 30.38 0.28
CA VAL A 27 -10.96 29.30 0.67
C VAL A 27 -9.51 29.63 0.25
N CYS A 28 -9.31 30.16 -0.96
CA CYS A 28 -7.99 30.59 -1.43
C CYS A 28 -7.63 32.04 -1.05
N GLY A 29 -8.61 32.87 -0.65
CA GLY A 29 -8.40 34.29 -0.34
C GLY A 29 -7.95 35.14 -1.53
N ASP A 30 -8.21 34.71 -2.77
CA ASP A 30 -7.67 35.33 -3.98
C ASP A 30 -8.51 36.57 -4.35
N SER A 31 -8.06 37.76 -3.92
CA SER A 31 -8.71 39.06 -4.20
C SER A 31 -8.77 39.43 -5.70
N THR A 32 -8.06 38.69 -6.55
CA THR A 32 -8.13 38.82 -8.01
C THR A 32 -9.43 38.27 -8.61
N ALA A 33 -10.09 37.32 -7.92
CA ALA A 33 -11.38 36.79 -8.35
C ALA A 33 -12.48 37.87 -8.31
N ALA A 34 -12.44 38.74 -7.29
CA ALA A 34 -13.33 39.89 -7.13
C ALA A 34 -13.14 40.94 -8.25
N ARG A 35 -11.89 41.19 -8.68
CA ARG A 35 -11.60 42.15 -9.79
C ARG A 35 -12.16 41.69 -11.14
N MET A 36 -12.32 40.39 -11.36
CA MET A 36 -12.95 39.86 -12.57
C MET A 36 -14.48 39.89 -12.49
N GLU A 37 -15.10 39.92 -11.30
CA GLU A 37 -16.54 40.18 -11.18
C GLU A 37 -16.88 41.58 -11.72
N ASP A 38 -16.05 42.57 -11.42
CA ASP A 38 -16.19 43.93 -11.96
C ASP A 38 -16.06 43.99 -13.50
N SER A 39 -15.18 43.18 -14.09
CA SER A 39 -15.00 43.14 -15.54
C SER A 39 -16.13 42.40 -16.27
N VAL A 40 -16.70 41.36 -15.65
CA VAL A 40 -17.83 40.59 -16.19
C VAL A 40 -19.13 41.36 -16.03
N ALA A 41 -19.32 42.07 -14.91
CA ALA A 41 -20.44 42.98 -14.72
C ALA A 41 -20.42 44.13 -15.74
N ASN A 42 -19.23 44.64 -16.09
CA ASN A 42 -19.08 45.68 -17.11
C ASN A 42 -19.35 45.19 -18.54
N THR A 43 -19.09 43.92 -18.86
CA THR A 43 -19.44 43.35 -20.18
C THR A 43 -20.91 42.93 -20.29
N LEU A 44 -21.52 42.41 -19.22
CA LEU A 44 -22.96 42.13 -19.16
C LEU A 44 -23.82 43.40 -19.09
N GLY A 45 -23.30 44.50 -18.54
CA GLY A 45 -24.00 45.80 -18.52
C GLY A 45 -24.31 46.35 -19.92
N THR A 46 -23.60 45.88 -20.95
CA THR A 46 -23.81 46.24 -22.36
C THR A 46 -24.72 45.29 -23.14
N SER A 47 -24.92 44.06 -22.69
CA SER A 47 -25.76 43.06 -23.37
C SER A 47 -27.05 42.88 -22.60
N SER A 48 -28.12 43.44 -23.15
CA SER A 48 -29.44 43.55 -22.57
C SER A 48 -29.97 42.22 -21.98
N VAL A 49 -30.56 42.33 -20.79
CA VAL A 49 -31.30 41.27 -20.07
C VAL A 49 -32.34 40.56 -20.96
N GLN A 50 -32.78 41.18 -22.06
CA GLN A 50 -33.64 40.60 -23.10
C GLN A 50 -33.02 39.41 -23.85
N LEU A 51 -31.71 39.37 -24.08
CA LEU A 51 -31.04 38.31 -24.87
C LEU A 51 -30.91 36.97 -24.11
N LEU A 52 -31.10 36.98 -22.79
CA LEU A 52 -31.06 35.79 -21.93
C LEU A 52 -32.36 34.97 -21.94
N PHE A 53 -33.44 35.52 -22.49
CA PHE A 53 -34.77 34.88 -22.54
C PHE A 53 -35.16 34.38 -23.93
N ASP A 54 -34.30 34.56 -24.94
CA ASP A 54 -34.54 34.01 -26.29
C ASP A 54 -34.10 32.54 -26.33
N GLN A 55 -35.01 31.66 -26.74
CA GLN A 55 -34.83 30.20 -26.63
C GLN A 55 -33.72 29.63 -27.55
N ASP A 56 -33.25 30.42 -28.51
CA ASP A 56 -32.28 30.02 -29.54
C ASP A 56 -30.84 30.55 -29.31
N ASN A 57 -30.57 31.23 -28.20
CA ASN A 57 -29.29 31.94 -28.02
C ASN A 57 -28.15 31.06 -27.48
N ASP A 58 -27.49 30.33 -28.39
CA ASP A 58 -26.22 29.64 -28.15
C ASP A 58 -25.11 30.59 -27.63
N GLU A 59 -25.14 31.88 -27.97
CA GLU A 59 -24.08 32.85 -27.62
C GLU A 59 -23.94 33.10 -26.11
N ALA A 60 -25.07 33.22 -25.38
CA ALA A 60 -25.04 33.40 -23.92
C ALA A 60 -24.51 32.15 -23.21
N PHE A 61 -24.83 30.97 -23.76
CA PHE A 61 -24.32 29.69 -23.25
C PHE A 61 -22.84 29.48 -23.59
N GLU A 62 -22.39 29.90 -24.76
CA GLU A 62 -20.96 29.88 -25.12
C GLU A 62 -20.15 30.82 -24.22
N PHE A 63 -20.70 31.99 -23.90
CA PHE A 63 -20.11 32.92 -22.93
C PHE A 63 -20.02 32.31 -21.52
N LEU A 64 -21.08 31.65 -21.05
CA LEU A 64 -21.08 30.94 -19.78
C LEU A 64 -20.04 29.81 -19.75
N ASP A 65 -19.93 29.04 -20.83
CA ASP A 65 -18.92 27.97 -20.97
C ASP A 65 -17.49 28.53 -20.97
N LYS A 66 -17.28 29.71 -21.56
CA LYS A 66 -16.00 30.42 -21.51
C LYS A 66 -15.65 30.84 -20.08
N ILE A 67 -16.59 31.45 -19.35
CA ILE A 67 -16.40 31.81 -17.94
C ILE A 67 -16.10 30.57 -17.11
N TYR A 68 -16.89 29.50 -17.28
CA TYR A 68 -16.70 28.26 -16.56
C TYR A 68 -15.28 27.71 -16.73
N ARG A 69 -14.80 27.61 -17.97
CA ARG A 69 -13.45 27.11 -18.27
C ARG A 69 -12.36 28.01 -17.71
N GLU A 70 -12.52 29.32 -17.81
CA GLU A 70 -11.56 30.30 -17.31
C GLU A 70 -11.44 30.24 -15.78
N ARG A 71 -12.58 30.23 -15.07
CA ARG A 71 -12.63 30.14 -13.62
C ARG A 71 -12.11 28.80 -13.11
N SER A 72 -12.51 27.69 -13.73
CA SER A 72 -12.07 26.36 -13.33
C SER A 72 -10.57 26.15 -13.57
N ARG A 73 -10.03 26.63 -14.71
CA ARG A 73 -8.59 26.63 -14.96
C ARG A 73 -7.85 27.50 -13.94
N ARG A 74 -8.43 28.65 -13.54
CA ARG A 74 -7.83 29.50 -12.50
C ARG A 74 -7.76 28.78 -11.15
N VAL A 75 -8.84 28.13 -10.71
CA VAL A 75 -8.87 27.30 -9.48
C VAL A 75 -7.74 26.26 -9.51
N LEU A 76 -7.65 25.48 -10.59
CA LEU A 76 -6.61 24.46 -10.73
C LEU A 76 -5.20 25.07 -10.76
N SER A 77 -5.03 26.25 -11.38
CA SER A 77 -3.74 26.94 -11.38
C SER A 77 -3.33 27.41 -9.98
N VAL A 78 -4.27 27.96 -9.20
CA VAL A 78 -4.03 28.44 -7.84
C VAL A 78 -3.73 27.25 -6.92
N LEU A 79 -4.51 26.18 -7.02
CA LEU A 79 -4.32 24.96 -6.23
C LEU A 79 -2.95 24.31 -6.49
N ASN A 80 -2.50 24.28 -7.75
CA ASN A 80 -1.20 23.70 -8.10
C ASN A 80 -0.02 24.63 -7.81
N SER A 81 -0.18 25.95 -7.97
CA SER A 81 0.93 26.90 -7.81
C SER A 81 1.11 27.38 -6.37
N GLN A 82 0.02 27.80 -5.70
CA GLN A 82 0.08 28.36 -4.35
C GLN A 82 0.05 27.27 -3.28
N PHE A 83 -0.74 26.22 -3.49
CA PHE A 83 -0.97 25.16 -2.51
C PHE A 83 -0.32 23.83 -2.89
N LYS A 84 0.55 23.81 -3.92
CA LYS A 84 1.40 22.66 -4.28
C LYS A 84 0.67 21.31 -4.28
N PHE A 85 -0.59 21.28 -4.72
CA PHE A 85 -1.46 20.10 -4.56
C PHE A 85 -0.88 18.81 -5.14
N LYS A 86 -0.19 18.89 -6.28
CA LYS A 86 0.49 17.73 -6.89
C LYS A 86 1.57 17.14 -5.99
N GLU A 87 2.29 17.99 -5.26
CA GLU A 87 3.35 17.55 -4.34
C GLU A 87 2.75 16.89 -3.10
N HIS A 88 1.63 17.41 -2.58
CA HIS A 88 0.87 16.73 -1.52
C HIS A 88 0.35 15.35 -1.97
N LEU A 89 -0.20 15.25 -3.19
CA LEU A 89 -0.62 13.97 -3.75
C LEU A 89 0.56 12.99 -3.87
N GLN A 90 1.72 13.48 -4.29
CA GLN A 90 2.96 12.70 -4.36
C GLN A 90 3.45 12.27 -2.98
N ALA A 91 3.32 13.13 -1.96
CA ALA A 91 3.65 12.78 -0.58
C ALA A 91 2.79 11.63 -0.05
N PHE A 92 1.48 11.61 -0.35
CA PHE A 92 0.62 10.47 -0.02
C PHE A 92 1.09 9.17 -0.69
N ARG A 93 1.53 9.23 -1.95
CA ARG A 93 2.13 8.07 -2.61
C ARG A 93 3.43 7.63 -1.94
N GLN A 94 4.32 8.57 -1.63
CA GLN A 94 5.64 8.28 -1.08
C GLN A 94 5.57 7.70 0.35
N PHE A 95 4.76 8.30 1.22
CA PHE A 95 4.69 7.94 2.64
C PHE A 95 3.55 6.95 2.96
N PHE A 96 2.31 7.23 2.56
CA PHE A 96 1.15 6.41 2.93
C PHE A 96 1.04 5.12 2.09
N LEU A 97 1.41 5.18 0.82
CA LEU A 97 1.43 4.02 -0.07
C LEU A 97 2.80 3.32 -0.13
N LEU A 98 3.73 3.71 0.74
CA LEU A 98 5.08 3.14 0.84
C LEU A 98 5.89 3.18 -0.47
N GLY A 99 5.65 4.19 -1.32
CA GLY A 99 6.35 4.32 -2.60
C GLY A 99 7.84 4.68 -2.46
N GLN A 100 8.23 5.31 -1.35
CA GLN A 100 9.61 5.72 -1.09
C GLN A 100 10.38 4.61 -0.37
N GLY A 101 10.99 3.70 -1.13
CA GLY A 101 11.57 2.47 -0.59
C GLY A 101 12.73 2.66 0.41
N ASP A 102 13.60 3.65 0.21
CA ASP A 102 14.72 3.94 1.11
C ASP A 102 14.23 4.43 2.48
N PHE A 103 13.29 5.36 2.49
CA PHE A 103 12.62 5.85 3.69
C PHE A 103 11.94 4.70 4.44
N VAL A 104 11.11 3.90 3.75
CA VAL A 104 10.35 2.81 4.40
C VAL A 104 11.28 1.75 4.98
N PHE A 105 12.35 1.37 4.26
CA PHE A 105 13.31 0.40 4.76
C PHE A 105 13.98 0.88 6.05
N HIS A 106 14.49 2.12 6.05
CA HIS A 106 15.15 2.67 7.23
C HIS A 106 14.17 2.91 8.38
N LEU A 107 12.95 3.34 8.08
CA LEU A 107 11.88 3.47 9.08
C LEU A 107 11.60 2.13 9.77
N MET A 108 11.54 1.02 9.02
CA MET A 108 11.34 -0.31 9.61
C MET A 108 12.49 -0.70 10.55
N ASP A 109 13.75 -0.43 10.17
CA ASP A 109 14.92 -0.69 11.02
C ASP A 109 14.87 0.08 12.35
N VAL A 110 14.49 1.36 12.29
CA VAL A 110 14.42 2.25 13.46
C VAL A 110 13.23 1.91 14.35
N LEU A 111 12.08 1.54 13.75
CA LEU A 111 10.86 1.22 14.49
C LEU A 111 10.89 -0.17 15.14
N ASN A 112 11.50 -1.16 14.49
CA ASN A 112 11.49 -2.56 14.95
C ASN A 112 11.86 -2.79 16.43
N PRO A 113 12.94 -2.21 17.00
CA PRO A 113 13.29 -2.42 18.40
C PRO A 113 12.28 -1.82 19.39
N HIS A 114 11.56 -0.77 18.99
CA HIS A 114 10.57 -0.10 19.83
C HIS A 114 9.19 -0.75 19.69
N LEU A 115 8.75 -1.05 18.48
CA LEU A 115 7.41 -1.59 18.21
C LEU A 115 7.27 -3.09 18.54
N SER A 116 8.38 -3.80 18.69
CA SER A 116 8.38 -5.19 19.19
C SER A 116 8.11 -5.29 20.71
N GLN A 117 8.11 -4.17 21.42
CA GLN A 117 7.77 -4.09 22.85
C GLN A 117 6.25 -3.95 23.05
N PRO A 118 5.71 -4.30 24.23
CA PRO A 118 4.29 -4.09 24.52
C PRO A 118 3.92 -2.61 24.40
N VAL A 119 2.71 -2.33 23.94
CA VAL A 119 2.29 -0.97 23.59
C VAL A 119 2.28 -0.02 24.80
N GLU A 120 2.19 -0.54 26.02
CA GLU A 120 2.20 0.25 27.26
C GLU A 120 3.50 1.05 27.47
N SER A 121 4.63 0.61 26.89
CA SER A 121 5.90 1.34 26.96
C SER A 121 6.10 2.32 25.80
N LEU A 122 5.18 2.37 24.84
CA LEU A 122 5.29 3.24 23.68
C LEU A 122 4.70 4.62 23.96
N HIS A 123 5.49 5.63 23.68
CA HIS A 123 5.07 7.02 23.78
C HIS A 123 5.08 7.70 22.42
N GLN A 124 4.09 8.58 22.20
CA GLN A 124 3.93 9.28 20.93
C GLN A 124 5.15 10.14 20.57
N HIS A 125 5.79 10.80 21.55
CA HIS A 125 6.97 11.63 21.30
C HIS A 125 8.13 10.82 20.71
N THR A 126 8.36 9.60 21.21
CA THR A 126 9.41 8.72 20.69
C THR A 126 9.13 8.36 19.23
N LEU A 127 7.87 8.08 18.86
CA LEU A 127 7.52 7.76 17.48
C LEU A 127 7.76 8.95 16.53
N ILE A 128 7.48 10.17 16.99
CA ILE A 128 7.75 11.40 16.21
C ILE A 128 9.26 11.62 16.05
N GLU A 129 10.04 11.39 17.10
CA GLU A 129 11.50 11.46 17.05
C GLU A 129 12.10 10.44 16.07
N LEU A 130 11.65 9.18 16.14
CA LEU A 130 12.09 8.11 15.24
C LEU A 130 11.69 8.37 13.78
N LEU A 131 10.48 8.92 13.56
CA LEU A 131 10.04 9.35 12.23
C LEU A 131 10.95 10.48 11.69
N SER A 132 11.25 11.47 12.53
CA SER A 132 12.13 12.58 12.17
C SER A 132 13.56 12.12 11.87
N GLU A 133 14.07 11.15 12.64
CA GLU A 133 15.35 10.50 12.37
C GLU A 133 15.34 9.78 11.02
N ALA A 134 14.30 9.01 10.74
CA ALA A 134 14.17 8.28 9.48
C ALA A 134 14.10 9.22 8.26
N VAL A 135 13.38 10.35 8.37
CA VAL A 135 13.34 11.37 7.32
C VAL A 135 14.71 11.98 7.08
N ARG A 136 15.46 12.30 8.14
CA ARG A 136 16.79 12.95 8.05
C ARG A 136 17.87 12.03 7.49
N ALA A 137 17.78 10.73 7.76
CA ALA A 137 18.76 9.75 7.32
C ALA A 137 18.57 9.30 5.86
N THR A 138 17.42 9.62 5.24
CA THR A 138 17.05 9.15 3.89
C THR A 138 16.93 10.30 2.89
N ASN A 139 16.69 9.99 1.61
CA ASN A 139 16.48 11.02 0.59
C ASN A 139 15.15 11.77 0.77
N ALA A 140 14.29 11.34 1.70
CA ALA A 140 13.09 12.07 2.09
C ALA A 140 13.39 13.47 2.64
N GLN A 141 14.63 13.72 3.10
CA GLN A 141 15.07 15.06 3.55
C GLN A 141 14.99 16.15 2.45
N PHE A 142 14.98 15.77 1.17
CA PHE A 142 14.92 16.71 0.04
C PHE A 142 13.48 17.08 -0.36
N ILE A 143 12.48 16.50 0.31
CA ILE A 143 11.07 16.88 0.13
C ILE A 143 10.85 18.25 0.77
N ASP A 144 9.91 19.01 0.23
CA ASP A 144 9.58 20.34 0.74
C ASP A 144 9.27 20.34 2.25
N PRO A 145 9.82 21.29 3.01
CA PRO A 145 9.67 21.33 4.46
C PRO A 145 8.20 21.46 4.88
N ASP A 146 7.39 22.20 4.12
CA ASP A 146 5.95 22.36 4.36
C ASP A 146 5.18 21.01 4.34
N ILE A 147 5.68 20.02 3.60
CA ILE A 147 5.09 18.67 3.52
C ILE A 147 5.55 17.83 4.71
N LEU A 148 6.82 17.96 5.09
CA LEU A 148 7.40 17.23 6.22
C LEU A 148 6.81 17.70 7.55
N GLU A 149 6.56 19.00 7.72
CA GLU A 149 5.91 19.56 8.92
C GLU A 149 4.47 19.06 9.10
N ARG A 150 3.83 18.58 8.04
CA ARG A 150 2.46 18.02 8.08
C ARG A 150 2.44 16.52 8.35
N LEU A 151 3.59 15.85 8.27
CA LEU A 151 3.70 14.41 8.47
C LEU A 151 3.98 14.13 9.95
N ASP A 152 3.05 13.45 10.61
CA ASP A 152 3.14 13.12 12.03
C ASP A 152 3.01 11.61 12.27
N ALA A 153 3.45 11.17 13.44
CA ALA A 153 3.21 9.82 13.93
C ALA A 153 2.08 9.81 14.96
N LYS A 154 1.16 8.84 14.84
CA LYS A 154 0.01 8.67 15.72
C LYS A 154 -0.06 7.26 16.28
N LEU A 155 -0.39 7.18 17.56
CA LEU A 155 -0.73 5.93 18.23
C LEU A 155 -2.25 5.76 18.19
N LEU A 156 -2.73 4.65 17.63
CA LEU A 156 -4.14 4.27 17.62
C LEU A 156 -4.56 3.69 18.97
N GLU A 157 -5.87 3.60 19.22
CA GLU A 157 -6.41 3.00 20.44
C GLU A 157 -6.00 1.53 20.55
N VAL A 158 -5.52 1.17 21.74
CA VAL A 158 -4.77 -0.07 22.00
C VAL A 158 -5.65 -1.04 22.78
N ASN A 159 -5.74 -2.29 22.34
CA ASN A 159 -6.33 -3.36 23.15
C ASN A 159 -5.25 -4.04 24.00
N PRO A 160 -5.57 -4.52 25.21
CA PRO A 160 -4.61 -5.25 26.03
C PRO A 160 -4.17 -6.53 25.32
N GLY A 161 -2.89 -6.59 24.94
CA GLY A 161 -2.29 -7.69 24.17
C GLY A 161 -1.81 -7.31 22.76
N ASP A 162 -2.14 -6.11 22.28
CA ASP A 162 -1.66 -5.62 20.98
C ASP A 162 -0.15 -5.32 21.04
N THR A 163 0.53 -5.49 19.91
CA THR A 163 1.94 -5.11 19.73
C THR A 163 2.05 -3.67 19.23
N GLY A 164 3.21 -3.04 19.40
CA GLY A 164 3.46 -1.68 18.89
C GLY A 164 3.13 -1.51 17.41
N TRP A 165 3.35 -2.58 16.63
CA TRP A 165 3.05 -2.63 15.20
C TRP A 165 1.56 -2.53 14.86
N ASP A 166 0.67 -2.89 15.78
CA ASP A 166 -0.77 -2.77 15.59
C ASP A 166 -1.30 -1.37 15.91
N ALA A 167 -0.61 -0.65 16.79
CA ALA A 167 -0.98 0.69 17.25
C ALA A 167 -0.33 1.82 16.44
N PHE A 168 0.81 1.56 15.78
CA PHE A 168 1.52 2.58 15.00
C PHE A 168 0.77 2.97 13.72
N SER A 169 0.61 4.27 13.49
CA SER A 169 0.07 4.83 12.24
C SER A 169 0.71 6.18 11.91
N LEU A 170 0.73 6.54 10.62
CA LEU A 170 1.12 7.89 10.19
C LEU A 170 -0.11 8.78 10.09
N ASP A 171 0.00 10.04 10.49
CA ASP A 171 -1.02 11.06 10.33
C ASP A 171 -0.51 12.16 9.38
N TYR A 172 -1.42 12.78 8.64
CA TYR A 172 -1.07 13.83 7.72
C TYR A 172 -2.01 15.02 7.87
N HIS A 173 -1.46 16.14 8.33
CA HIS A 173 -2.22 17.32 8.66
C HIS A 173 -2.62 18.09 7.39
N VAL A 174 -3.90 18.00 7.03
CA VAL A 174 -4.45 18.73 5.89
C VAL A 174 -5.22 19.97 6.36
N ASP A 175 -4.56 21.12 6.22
CA ASP A 175 -5.19 22.42 6.41
C ASP A 175 -5.50 23.16 5.09
N GLY A 176 -6.51 24.04 5.17
CA GLY A 176 -6.81 25.03 4.14
C GLY A 176 -7.49 24.44 2.89
N PRO A 177 -7.25 25.01 1.68
CA PRO A 177 -7.95 24.61 0.46
C PRO A 177 -7.65 23.20 -0.02
N ILE A 178 -6.56 22.59 0.43
CA ILE A 178 -6.20 21.20 0.09
C ILE A 178 -7.21 20.22 0.74
N GLY A 179 -7.79 20.60 1.89
CA GLY A 179 -8.80 19.82 2.60
C GLY A 179 -10.11 19.63 1.85
N THR A 180 -10.38 20.41 0.80
CA THR A 180 -11.57 20.17 -0.05
C THR A 180 -11.41 18.93 -0.92
N VAL A 181 -10.19 18.54 -1.25
CA VAL A 181 -9.91 17.30 -1.99
C VAL A 181 -9.62 16.17 -1.01
N PHE A 182 -8.74 16.40 -0.03
CA PHE A 182 -8.45 15.43 1.02
C PHE A 182 -9.45 15.55 2.15
N THR A 183 -10.67 15.07 1.86
CA THR A 183 -11.73 15.02 2.86
C THR A 183 -11.36 14.10 4.03
N PRO A 184 -11.97 14.26 5.22
CA PRO A 184 -11.76 13.34 6.34
C PRO A 184 -12.03 11.87 5.98
N TYR A 185 -12.95 11.64 5.05
CA TYR A 185 -13.20 10.32 4.48
C TYR A 185 -11.97 9.78 3.73
N CYS A 186 -11.39 10.55 2.80
CA CYS A 186 -10.17 10.18 2.08
C CYS A 186 -9.02 9.87 3.04
N MET A 187 -8.85 10.67 4.10
CA MET A 187 -7.82 10.44 5.12
C MET A 187 -8.02 9.11 5.84
N SER A 188 -9.26 8.78 6.23
CA SER A 188 -9.57 7.47 6.82
C SER A 188 -9.28 6.30 5.88
N VAL A 189 -9.40 6.51 4.56
CA VAL A 189 -9.08 5.50 3.55
C VAL A 189 -7.56 5.31 3.46
N TYR A 190 -6.80 6.40 3.39
CA TYR A 190 -5.34 6.36 3.40
C TYR A 190 -4.77 5.72 4.66
N LEU A 191 -5.33 6.01 5.84
CA LEU A 191 -4.92 5.37 7.09
C LEU A 191 -5.14 3.86 7.07
N ARG A 192 -6.30 3.40 6.59
CA ARG A 192 -6.59 1.96 6.44
C ARG A 192 -5.62 1.29 5.47
N LEU A 193 -5.34 1.95 4.35
CA LEU A 193 -4.35 1.49 3.36
C LEU A 193 -2.96 1.40 3.99
N PHE A 194 -2.48 2.48 4.61
CA PHE A 194 -1.18 2.51 5.27
C PHE A 194 -1.05 1.38 6.30
N ASN A 195 -2.02 1.22 7.19
CA ASN A 195 -1.97 0.18 8.23
C ASN A 195 -1.96 -1.24 7.65
N HIS A 196 -2.61 -1.46 6.50
CA HIS A 196 -2.55 -2.75 5.80
C HIS A 196 -1.20 -2.98 5.13
N LEU A 197 -0.71 -1.99 4.39
CA LEU A 197 0.57 -2.04 3.68
C LEU A 197 1.74 -2.15 4.66
N CYS A 198 1.71 -1.39 5.75
CA CYS A 198 2.71 -1.39 6.81
C CYS A 198 2.83 -2.79 7.44
N ARG A 199 1.70 -3.45 7.75
CA ARG A 199 1.70 -4.84 8.24
C ARG A 199 2.31 -5.81 7.22
N ALA A 200 1.93 -5.72 5.95
CA ALA A 200 2.52 -6.57 4.90
C ALA A 200 4.03 -6.33 4.76
N LYS A 201 4.45 -5.07 4.82
CA LYS A 201 5.87 -4.68 4.75
C LYS A 201 6.66 -5.15 5.97
N HIS A 202 6.07 -5.08 7.16
CA HIS A 202 6.67 -5.62 8.37
C HIS A 202 6.89 -7.14 8.26
N MET A 203 5.94 -7.90 7.71
CA MET A 203 6.13 -9.35 7.52
C MET A 203 7.25 -9.68 6.54
N GLU A 204 7.39 -8.90 5.45
CA GLU A 204 8.51 -9.06 4.52
C GLU A 204 9.85 -8.70 5.18
N TYR A 205 9.88 -7.66 6.02
CA TYR A 205 11.04 -7.31 6.82
C TYR A 205 11.45 -8.44 7.78
N VAL A 206 10.50 -8.98 8.55
CA VAL A 206 10.74 -10.10 9.49
C VAL A 206 11.26 -11.34 8.74
N ALA A 207 10.64 -11.69 7.61
CA ALA A 207 11.08 -12.83 6.80
C ALA A 207 12.50 -12.62 6.23
N THR A 208 12.84 -11.39 5.84
CA THR A 208 14.18 -11.05 5.33
C THR A 208 15.23 -11.10 6.45
N ALA A 209 14.90 -10.60 7.64
CA ALA A 209 15.77 -10.70 8.83
C ALA A 209 15.99 -12.16 9.24
N ALA A 210 14.93 -12.96 9.27
CA ALA A 210 15.00 -14.40 9.52
C ALA A 210 15.96 -15.12 8.55
N TRP A 211 15.96 -14.70 7.28
CA TRP A 211 16.77 -15.32 6.23
C TRP A 211 18.25 -14.99 6.39
N THR A 212 18.58 -13.75 6.72
CA THR A 212 19.97 -13.33 6.94
C THR A 212 20.55 -14.04 8.17
N GLU A 213 19.80 -14.10 9.27
CA GLU A 213 20.16 -14.87 10.47
C GLU A 213 20.40 -16.34 10.13
N GLN A 214 19.43 -16.98 9.49
CA GLN A 214 19.52 -18.41 9.16
C GLN A 214 20.70 -18.76 8.26
N THR A 215 21.08 -17.87 7.33
CA THR A 215 22.22 -18.06 6.44
C THR A 215 23.54 -18.07 7.22
N VAL A 216 23.65 -17.25 8.27
CA VAL A 216 24.81 -17.23 9.18
C VAL A 216 24.80 -18.49 10.05
N ASP A 217 23.65 -18.85 10.60
CA ASP A 217 23.51 -19.99 11.51
C ASP A 217 23.76 -21.32 10.83
N MET A 218 23.35 -21.48 9.58
CA MET A 218 23.64 -22.69 8.82
C MET A 218 25.15 -22.93 8.67
N LYS A 219 25.95 -21.86 8.53
CA LYS A 219 27.42 -21.94 8.46
C LYS A 219 28.04 -22.23 9.82
N LEU A 220 27.56 -21.59 10.88
CA LEU A 220 28.11 -21.72 12.23
C LEU A 220 27.73 -23.06 12.89
N LEU A 221 26.44 -23.38 12.88
CA LEU A 221 25.85 -24.52 13.58
C LEU A 221 26.05 -25.82 12.79
N GLY A 222 26.00 -25.78 11.45
CA GLY A 222 26.13 -26.96 10.61
C GLY A 222 27.40 -27.78 10.85
N HIS A 223 28.52 -27.11 11.15
CA HIS A 223 29.79 -27.77 11.48
C HIS A 223 29.93 -28.15 12.97
N ARG A 224 29.27 -27.44 13.88
CA ARG A 224 29.45 -27.62 15.34
C ARG A 224 28.44 -28.58 15.96
N LEU A 225 27.23 -28.65 15.41
CA LEU A 225 26.10 -29.42 15.90
C LEU A 225 25.41 -30.16 14.74
N PRO A 226 25.96 -31.30 14.28
CA PRO A 226 25.37 -32.06 13.17
C PRO A 226 23.96 -32.58 13.49
N GLU A 227 23.63 -32.76 14.77
CA GLU A 227 22.31 -33.16 15.27
C GLU A 227 21.20 -32.15 14.93
N CYS A 228 21.53 -30.86 14.79
CA CYS A 228 20.58 -29.80 14.45
C CYS A 228 20.37 -29.60 12.94
N LEU A 229 21.26 -30.15 12.12
CA LEU A 229 21.23 -29.97 10.67
C LEU A 229 19.86 -30.27 10.02
N PRO A 230 19.15 -31.37 10.32
CA PRO A 230 17.84 -31.63 9.71
C PRO A 230 16.78 -30.59 10.09
N VAL A 231 16.83 -30.06 11.33
CA VAL A 231 15.93 -29.00 11.80
C VAL A 231 16.21 -27.70 11.06
N LEU A 232 17.48 -27.32 10.93
CA LEU A 232 17.92 -26.12 10.20
C LEU A 232 17.54 -26.19 8.71
N GLN A 233 17.73 -27.35 8.08
CA GLN A 233 17.34 -27.55 6.68
C GLN A 233 15.82 -27.43 6.50
N ARG A 234 15.02 -28.05 7.39
CA ARG A 234 13.56 -27.93 7.32
C ARG A 234 13.11 -26.48 7.52
N SER A 235 13.70 -25.79 8.49
CA SER A 235 13.48 -24.36 8.73
C SER A 235 13.74 -23.54 7.46
N HIS A 236 14.82 -23.83 6.73
CA HIS A 236 15.22 -23.06 5.54
C HIS A 236 14.22 -23.23 4.39
N MET A 237 13.68 -24.44 4.23
CA MET A 237 12.66 -24.71 3.22
C MET A 237 11.36 -23.95 3.53
N ILE A 238 10.92 -23.97 4.80
CA ILE A 238 9.71 -23.25 5.23
C ILE A 238 9.90 -21.73 5.04
N LEU A 239 11.06 -21.20 5.43
CA LEU A 239 11.34 -19.77 5.26
C LEU A 239 11.39 -19.35 3.79
N ALA A 240 11.98 -20.16 2.92
CA ALA A 240 12.01 -19.90 1.48
C ALA A 240 10.58 -19.85 0.89
N GLU A 241 9.68 -20.72 1.36
CA GLU A 241 8.26 -20.73 0.99
C GLU A 241 7.53 -19.47 1.47
N MET A 242 7.74 -19.08 2.73
CA MET A 242 7.19 -17.85 3.32
C MET A 242 7.68 -16.59 2.59
N MET A 243 8.99 -16.50 2.34
CA MET A 243 9.59 -15.39 1.60
C MET A 243 9.03 -15.26 0.19
N HIS A 244 8.92 -16.38 -0.55
CA HIS A 244 8.34 -16.36 -1.88
C HIS A 244 6.92 -15.80 -1.85
N PHE A 245 6.08 -16.27 -0.93
CA PHE A 245 4.73 -15.77 -0.76
C PHE A 245 4.70 -14.26 -0.47
N MET A 246 5.49 -13.79 0.51
CA MET A 246 5.54 -12.37 0.88
C MET A 246 5.98 -11.48 -0.28
N GLN A 247 7.02 -11.90 -1.02
CA GLN A 247 7.52 -11.17 -2.18
C GLN A 247 6.48 -11.09 -3.31
N GLN A 248 5.74 -12.17 -3.58
CA GLN A 248 4.70 -12.16 -4.61
C GLN A 248 3.51 -11.27 -4.22
N VAL A 249 3.07 -11.31 -2.96
CA VAL A 249 2.00 -10.44 -2.46
C VAL A 249 2.43 -8.97 -2.51
N GLN A 250 3.65 -8.66 -2.06
CA GLN A 250 4.18 -7.29 -2.13
C GLN A 250 4.28 -6.80 -3.58
N TYR A 251 4.77 -7.64 -4.50
CA TYR A 251 4.85 -7.31 -5.92
C TYR A 251 3.48 -6.98 -6.50
N TYR A 252 2.46 -7.80 -6.20
CA TYR A 252 1.09 -7.56 -6.63
C TYR A 252 0.57 -6.20 -6.14
N ILE A 253 0.68 -5.95 -4.83
CA ILE A 253 0.15 -4.72 -4.23
C ILE A 253 0.86 -3.48 -4.78
N VAL A 254 2.19 -3.50 -4.88
CA VAL A 254 2.94 -2.33 -5.36
C VAL A 254 2.73 -2.12 -6.86
N PHE A 255 3.04 -3.11 -7.69
CA PHE A 255 3.13 -2.89 -9.14
C PHE A 255 1.79 -3.00 -9.86
N GLU A 256 0.91 -3.91 -9.44
CA GLU A 256 -0.34 -4.16 -10.17
C GLU A 256 -1.52 -3.38 -9.62
N VAL A 257 -1.49 -3.04 -8.33
CA VAL A 257 -2.52 -2.24 -7.70
C VAL A 257 -2.12 -0.78 -7.64
N ILE A 258 -1.09 -0.44 -6.87
CA ILE A 258 -0.74 0.96 -6.57
C ILE A 258 -0.21 1.69 -7.81
N GLU A 259 0.82 1.17 -8.48
CA GLU A 259 1.46 1.85 -9.61
C GLU A 259 0.51 1.99 -10.83
N CYS A 260 -0.28 0.95 -11.12
CA CYS A 260 -1.27 1.00 -12.20
C CYS A 260 -2.38 2.03 -11.92
N ALA A 261 -2.95 2.02 -10.71
CA ALA A 261 -3.97 2.99 -10.31
C ALA A 261 -3.40 4.42 -10.26
N TRP A 262 -2.15 4.59 -9.83
CA TRP A 262 -1.49 5.89 -9.79
C TRP A 262 -1.28 6.47 -11.19
N ALA A 263 -0.81 5.68 -12.15
CA ALA A 263 -0.64 6.12 -13.53
C ALA A 263 -1.97 6.61 -14.13
N GLU A 264 -3.07 5.90 -13.86
CA GLU A 264 -4.41 6.32 -14.29
C GLU A 264 -4.85 7.63 -13.62
N LEU A 265 -4.65 7.76 -12.30
CA LEU A 265 -4.95 8.98 -11.55
C LEU A 265 -4.18 10.17 -12.13
N GLN A 266 -2.88 10.01 -12.40
CA GLN A 266 -2.05 11.10 -12.90
C GLN A 266 -2.57 11.63 -14.25
N VAL A 267 -2.93 10.73 -15.17
CA VAL A 267 -3.53 11.11 -16.46
C VAL A 267 -4.86 11.83 -16.25
N LYS A 268 -5.74 11.31 -15.38
CA LYS A 268 -7.05 11.93 -15.10
C LYS A 268 -6.90 13.32 -14.47
N VAL A 269 -5.95 13.51 -13.54
CA VAL A 269 -5.69 14.79 -12.87
C VAL A 269 -5.05 15.80 -13.83
N GLU A 270 -4.18 15.38 -14.74
CA GLU A 270 -3.60 16.26 -15.76
C GLU A 270 -4.62 16.70 -16.81
N GLN A 271 -5.60 15.86 -17.13
CA GLN A 271 -6.66 16.15 -18.12
C GLN A 271 -7.88 16.84 -17.51
N ALA A 272 -7.97 16.94 -16.18
CA ALA A 272 -9.11 17.52 -15.49
C ALA A 272 -9.31 19.00 -15.85
N GLN A 273 -10.56 19.36 -16.15
CA GLN A 273 -10.93 20.74 -16.50
C GLN A 273 -11.45 21.54 -15.30
N ASP A 274 -11.87 20.84 -14.25
CA ASP A 274 -12.47 21.41 -13.05
C ASP A 274 -12.02 20.65 -11.78
N LEU A 275 -12.29 21.24 -10.63
CA LEU A 275 -11.93 20.66 -9.33
C LEU A 275 -12.74 19.41 -9.02
N ASP A 276 -14.00 19.35 -9.46
CA ASP A 276 -14.89 18.21 -9.22
C ASP A 276 -14.38 16.93 -9.94
N GLN A 277 -13.80 17.06 -11.14
CA GLN A 277 -13.15 15.96 -11.86
C GLN A 277 -11.91 15.46 -11.11
N VAL A 278 -11.12 16.36 -10.50
CA VAL A 278 -9.95 15.97 -9.68
C VAL A 278 -10.40 15.19 -8.45
N ILE A 279 -11.44 15.67 -7.74
CA ILE A 279 -12.00 14.98 -6.57
C ILE A 279 -12.52 13.60 -6.98
N LYS A 280 -13.30 13.51 -8.05
CA LYS A 280 -13.85 12.24 -8.54
C LYS A 280 -12.75 11.25 -8.96
N ALA A 281 -11.72 11.73 -9.65
CA ALA A 281 -10.59 10.88 -10.05
C ALA A 281 -9.84 10.34 -8.83
N HIS A 282 -9.66 11.17 -7.79
CA HIS A 282 -9.04 10.78 -6.54
C HIS A 282 -9.87 9.76 -5.74
N GLU A 283 -11.17 9.96 -5.65
CA GLU A 283 -12.10 9.01 -5.01
C GLU A 283 -12.12 7.65 -5.75
N GLU A 284 -12.13 7.67 -7.09
CA GLU A 284 -12.06 6.46 -7.92
C GLU A 284 -10.73 5.72 -7.72
N PHE A 285 -9.61 6.45 -7.67
CA PHE A 285 -8.30 5.90 -7.33
C PHE A 285 -8.29 5.20 -5.98
N LEU A 286 -8.77 5.89 -4.93
CA LEU A 286 -8.83 5.34 -3.58
C LEU A 286 -9.73 4.10 -3.49
N SER A 287 -10.89 4.15 -4.14
CA SER A 287 -11.80 3.01 -4.21
C SER A 287 -11.15 1.81 -4.92
N THR A 288 -10.41 2.06 -5.99
CA THR A 288 -9.76 1.01 -6.79
C THR A 288 -8.63 0.34 -6.01
N ILE A 289 -7.81 1.12 -5.29
CA ILE A 289 -6.75 0.54 -4.44
C ILE A 289 -7.37 -0.21 -3.26
N MET A 290 -8.40 0.32 -2.62
CA MET A 290 -9.07 -0.35 -1.50
C MET A 290 -9.61 -1.73 -1.87
N THR A 291 -10.29 -1.86 -3.01
CA THR A 291 -10.84 -3.14 -3.46
C THR A 291 -9.73 -4.12 -3.86
N ARG A 292 -8.77 -3.66 -4.66
CA ARG A 292 -7.67 -4.53 -5.14
C ARG A 292 -6.66 -4.90 -4.05
N ALA A 293 -6.53 -4.10 -3.00
CA ALA A 293 -5.75 -4.41 -1.81
C ALA A 293 -6.51 -5.27 -0.77
N LEU A 294 -7.66 -5.87 -1.15
CA LEU A 294 -8.46 -6.76 -0.31
C LEU A 294 -9.10 -6.09 0.94
N LEU A 295 -9.22 -4.76 0.95
CA LEU A 295 -9.77 -4.00 2.08
C LEU A 295 -11.26 -3.66 1.94
N ASP A 296 -11.93 -4.21 0.93
CA ASP A 296 -13.36 -4.11 0.74
C ASP A 296 -14.15 -5.13 1.59
N GLY A 297 -15.48 -5.03 1.55
CA GLY A 297 -16.35 -5.91 2.33
C GLY A 297 -16.39 -7.35 1.82
N ASP A 298 -16.22 -7.56 0.53
CA ASP A 298 -16.35 -8.87 -0.11
C ASP A 298 -15.06 -9.69 0.04
N SER A 299 -13.91 -9.01 0.18
CA SER A 299 -12.60 -9.62 0.41
C SER A 299 -12.24 -9.93 1.86
N ARG A 300 -13.18 -9.79 2.81
CA ARG A 300 -12.90 -9.95 4.26
C ARG A 300 -12.33 -11.30 4.63
N ASP A 301 -12.87 -12.37 4.04
CA ASP A 301 -12.40 -13.74 4.31
C ASP A 301 -10.96 -13.89 3.82
N MET A 302 -10.67 -13.48 2.57
CA MET A 302 -9.31 -13.45 1.98
C MET A 302 -8.31 -12.67 2.83
N LEU A 303 -8.72 -11.51 3.33
CA LEU A 303 -7.87 -10.70 4.19
C LEU A 303 -7.63 -11.38 5.55
N SER A 304 -8.61 -12.10 6.10
CA SER A 304 -8.44 -12.87 7.34
C SER A 304 -7.47 -14.05 7.16
N GLU A 305 -7.50 -14.70 6.00
CA GLU A 305 -6.54 -15.74 5.65
C GLU A 305 -5.13 -15.17 5.46
N LEU A 306 -5.00 -14.04 4.76
CA LEU A 306 -3.71 -13.35 4.61
C LEU A 306 -3.12 -12.95 5.96
N ARG A 307 -3.94 -12.45 6.89
CA ARG A 307 -3.51 -12.15 8.28
C ARG A 307 -3.07 -13.40 9.02
N SER A 308 -3.80 -14.51 8.87
CA SER A 308 -3.42 -15.79 9.48
C SER A 308 -2.08 -16.30 8.94
N ILE A 309 -1.78 -16.07 7.66
CA ILE A 309 -0.49 -16.37 7.05
C ILE A 309 0.61 -15.49 7.66
N PHE A 310 0.37 -14.19 7.82
CA PHE A 310 1.30 -13.26 8.48
C PHE A 310 1.63 -13.69 9.92
N GLU A 311 0.63 -14.10 10.69
CA GLU A 311 0.83 -14.64 12.05
C GLU A 311 1.71 -15.90 12.06
N GLN A 312 1.61 -16.77 11.04
CA GLN A 312 2.50 -17.93 10.95
C GLN A 312 3.96 -17.54 10.68
N VAL A 313 4.22 -16.42 9.99
CA VAL A 313 5.59 -15.91 9.77
C VAL A 313 6.19 -15.43 11.09
N LEU A 314 5.43 -14.70 11.90
CA LEU A 314 5.86 -14.28 13.24
C LEU A 314 6.16 -15.49 14.14
N ARG A 315 5.23 -16.44 14.19
CA ARG A 315 5.40 -17.68 14.97
C ARG A 315 6.61 -18.50 14.52
N PHE A 316 6.88 -18.51 13.21
CA PHE A 316 8.09 -19.13 12.68
C PHE A 316 9.35 -18.44 13.19
N LYS A 317 9.40 -17.11 13.18
CA LYS A 317 10.53 -16.33 13.72
C LYS A 317 10.77 -16.64 15.20
N GLU A 318 9.72 -16.71 16.01
CA GLU A 318 9.84 -17.07 17.43
C GLU A 318 10.47 -18.46 17.63
N VAL A 319 9.97 -19.46 16.91
CA VAL A 319 10.51 -20.84 16.99
C VAL A 319 11.94 -20.90 16.47
N GLN A 320 12.27 -20.15 15.43
CA GLN A 320 13.62 -20.02 14.90
C GLN A 320 14.57 -19.44 15.96
N ASP A 321 14.16 -18.38 16.66
CA ASP A 321 14.96 -17.76 17.73
C ASP A 321 15.17 -18.70 18.92
N GLU A 322 14.14 -19.48 19.28
CA GLU A 322 14.27 -20.53 20.30
C GLU A 322 15.26 -21.64 19.90
N ILE A 323 15.23 -22.06 18.62
CA ILE A 323 16.19 -23.03 18.07
C ILE A 323 17.61 -22.49 18.19
N PHE A 324 17.83 -21.24 17.79
CA PHE A 324 19.15 -20.62 17.83
C PHE A 324 19.65 -20.42 19.25
N ALA A 325 18.82 -19.89 20.15
CA ALA A 325 19.16 -19.76 21.56
C ALA A 325 19.48 -21.12 22.21
N GLY A 326 18.73 -22.16 21.86
CA GLY A 326 19.00 -23.54 22.31
C GLY A 326 20.32 -24.09 21.77
N ALA A 327 20.62 -23.86 20.50
CA ALA A 327 21.86 -24.31 19.85
C ALA A 327 23.10 -23.60 20.40
N LEU A 328 23.03 -22.29 20.62
CA LEU A 328 24.13 -21.51 21.21
C LEU A 328 24.44 -21.96 22.65
N LYS A 329 23.41 -22.17 23.48
CA LYS A 329 23.58 -22.69 24.85
C LYS A 329 24.27 -24.05 24.86
N GLU A 330 23.94 -24.94 23.93
CA GLU A 330 24.59 -26.24 23.82
C GLU A 330 26.04 -26.12 23.33
N ILE A 331 26.34 -25.21 22.40
CA ILE A 331 27.73 -24.96 21.96
C ILE A 331 28.57 -24.48 23.15
N ASP A 332 28.06 -23.54 23.95
CA ASP A 332 28.74 -23.02 25.12
C ASP A 332 28.93 -24.10 26.19
N ALA A 333 27.91 -24.95 26.41
CA ALA A 333 28.01 -26.09 27.32
C ALA A 333 29.09 -27.09 26.85
N ARG A 334 29.12 -27.45 25.57
CA ARG A 334 30.16 -28.34 24.98
C ARG A 334 31.54 -27.70 25.05
N ALA A 335 31.65 -26.37 24.92
CA ALA A 335 32.92 -25.66 25.09
C ALA A 335 33.38 -25.64 26.56
N ALA A 336 32.45 -25.50 27.51
CA ALA A 336 32.73 -25.56 28.94
C ALA A 336 33.17 -26.96 29.38
N GLU A 337 32.52 -28.03 28.89
CA GLU A 337 32.93 -29.43 29.13
C GLU A 337 34.35 -29.70 28.62
N LYS A 338 34.71 -29.16 27.45
CA LYS A 338 36.09 -29.26 26.93
C LYS A 338 37.12 -28.54 27.82
N LYS A 339 36.76 -27.42 28.45
CA LYS A 339 37.64 -26.65 29.35
C LYS A 339 37.70 -27.25 30.76
N HIS A 340 36.59 -27.82 31.24
CA HIS A 340 36.43 -28.39 32.57
C HIS A 340 35.76 -29.78 32.49
N PRO A 341 36.56 -30.87 32.42
CA PRO A 341 36.04 -32.24 32.25
C PRO A 341 35.15 -32.75 33.40
N THR A 342 35.08 -32.01 34.51
CA THR A 342 34.24 -32.32 35.67
C THR A 342 32.77 -31.94 35.46
N VAL A 343 32.47 -31.05 34.51
CA VAL A 343 31.11 -30.62 34.16
C VAL A 343 30.58 -31.51 33.04
N LYS A 344 29.65 -32.43 33.37
CA LYS A 344 28.99 -33.28 32.36
C LYS A 344 27.78 -32.55 31.78
N VAL A 345 27.73 -32.42 30.45
CA VAL A 345 26.59 -31.82 29.76
C VAL A 345 25.51 -32.88 29.48
N SER A 346 24.25 -32.56 29.80
CA SER A 346 23.11 -33.47 29.58
C SER A 346 22.68 -33.47 28.10
N ARG A 347 23.31 -34.34 27.31
CA ARG A 347 22.96 -34.58 25.90
C ARG A 347 21.48 -34.98 25.66
N PRO A 348 20.81 -35.74 26.55
CA PRO A 348 19.38 -36.07 26.40
C PRO A 348 18.47 -34.84 26.46
N SER A 349 18.86 -33.81 27.21
CA SER A 349 18.10 -32.55 27.29
C SER A 349 18.09 -31.83 25.95
N PHE A 350 19.24 -31.80 25.27
CA PHE A 350 19.38 -31.17 23.96
C PHE A 350 18.62 -31.94 22.88
N ALA A 351 18.70 -33.27 22.86
CA ALA A 351 17.94 -34.10 21.94
C ALA A 351 16.41 -33.88 22.07
N ASN A 352 15.92 -33.66 23.30
CA ASN A 352 14.52 -33.30 23.54
C ASN A 352 14.18 -31.91 22.97
N THR A 353 15.07 -30.91 23.13
CA THR A 353 14.89 -29.58 22.51
C THR A 353 14.81 -29.68 20.99
N VAL A 354 15.73 -30.41 20.34
CA VAL A 354 15.73 -30.63 18.90
C VAL A 354 14.43 -31.30 18.43
N TRP A 355 13.95 -32.31 19.16
CA TRP A 355 12.68 -32.97 18.85
C TRP A 355 11.48 -32.03 18.97
N LYS A 356 11.42 -31.21 20.04
CA LYS A 356 10.37 -30.19 20.23
C LYS A 356 10.38 -29.17 19.10
N SER A 357 11.55 -28.69 18.70
CA SER A 357 11.70 -27.77 17.58
C SER A 357 11.25 -28.39 16.27
N GLN A 358 11.61 -29.65 16.01
CA GLN A 358 11.17 -30.37 14.81
C GLN A 358 9.65 -30.53 14.76
N ALA A 359 9.02 -30.86 15.89
CA ALA A 359 7.56 -30.96 15.99
C ALA A 359 6.88 -29.59 15.77
N SER A 360 7.45 -28.53 16.32
CA SER A 360 6.92 -27.16 16.19
C SER A 360 7.02 -26.65 14.75
N LEU A 361 8.16 -26.84 14.09
CA LEU A 361 8.33 -26.51 12.67
C LEU A 361 7.38 -27.30 11.77
N LYS A 362 7.13 -28.58 12.08
CA LYS A 362 6.15 -29.37 11.33
C LYS A 362 4.74 -28.81 11.51
N LEU A 363 4.35 -28.47 12.74
CA LEU A 363 3.06 -27.86 12.99
C LEU A 363 2.87 -26.54 12.23
N ILE A 364 3.89 -25.67 12.23
CA ILE A 364 3.88 -24.39 11.51
C ILE A 364 3.79 -24.62 9.99
N SER A 365 4.55 -25.57 9.46
CA SER A 365 4.48 -25.94 8.04
C SER A 365 3.07 -26.41 7.66
N ASP A 366 2.48 -27.33 8.45
CA ASP A 366 1.16 -27.89 8.16
C ASP A 366 0.04 -26.85 8.34
N THR A 367 0.17 -25.87 9.25
CA THR A 367 -0.78 -24.75 9.37
C THR A 367 -0.63 -23.76 8.24
N TYR A 368 0.60 -23.37 7.91
CA TYR A 368 0.92 -22.44 6.84
C TYR A 368 0.42 -22.94 5.49
N GLU A 369 0.75 -24.18 5.10
CA GLU A 369 0.30 -24.78 3.84
C GLU A 369 -1.23 -24.80 3.73
N ARG A 370 -1.95 -25.06 4.84
CA ARG A 370 -3.42 -25.02 4.86
C ARG A 370 -3.97 -23.62 4.62
N PHE A 371 -3.42 -22.60 5.27
CA PHE A 371 -3.87 -21.23 5.07
C PHE A 371 -3.58 -20.74 3.65
N VAL A 372 -2.40 -21.05 3.10
CA VAL A 372 -2.06 -20.72 1.70
C VAL A 372 -3.02 -21.43 0.74
N GLN A 373 -3.32 -22.71 0.94
CA GLN A 373 -4.27 -23.42 0.09
C GLN A 373 -5.68 -22.82 0.15
N HIS A 374 -6.15 -22.43 1.34
CA HIS A 374 -7.45 -21.77 1.49
C HIS A 374 -7.47 -20.41 0.78
N PHE A 375 -6.43 -19.61 0.98
CA PHE A 375 -6.25 -18.32 0.31
C PHE A 375 -6.24 -18.47 -1.23
N LEU A 376 -5.52 -19.46 -1.77
CA LEU A 376 -5.50 -19.76 -3.21
C LEU A 376 -6.87 -20.18 -3.74
N LEU A 377 -7.66 -20.94 -2.97
CA LEU A 377 -9.03 -21.30 -3.32
C LEU A 377 -9.95 -20.07 -3.34
N SER A 378 -9.81 -19.19 -2.34
CA SER A 378 -10.54 -17.93 -2.27
C SER A 378 -10.21 -17.03 -3.47
N LEU A 379 -8.94 -16.89 -3.81
CA LEU A 379 -8.48 -16.15 -5.00
C LEU A 379 -9.02 -16.75 -6.31
N ALA A 380 -9.04 -18.07 -6.43
CA ALA A 380 -9.56 -18.76 -7.61
C ALA A 380 -11.08 -18.60 -7.79
N ASN A 381 -11.82 -18.22 -6.74
CA ASN A 381 -13.26 -17.98 -6.82
C ASN A 381 -13.61 -16.52 -7.12
N GLN A 382 -12.63 -15.61 -7.11
CA GLN A 382 -12.84 -14.19 -7.40
C GLN A 382 -13.07 -13.94 -8.89
N SER A 383 -13.81 -12.88 -9.21
CA SER A 383 -14.07 -12.46 -10.59
C SER A 383 -12.99 -11.56 -11.19
N ASP A 384 -12.08 -11.02 -10.37
CA ASP A 384 -11.01 -10.13 -10.83
C ASP A 384 -9.85 -10.93 -11.44
N GLY A 385 -9.49 -10.60 -12.67
CA GLY A 385 -8.39 -11.25 -13.40
C GLY A 385 -7.01 -10.97 -12.80
N ASP A 386 -6.80 -9.81 -12.17
CA ASP A 386 -5.51 -9.48 -11.54
C ASP A 386 -5.30 -10.35 -10.27
N LEU A 387 -6.35 -10.58 -9.47
CA LEU A 387 -6.32 -11.48 -8.30
C LEU A 387 -6.14 -12.95 -8.68
N GLN A 388 -6.78 -13.40 -9.76
CA GLN A 388 -6.53 -14.74 -10.31
C GLN A 388 -5.07 -14.90 -10.78
N GLY A 389 -4.50 -13.84 -11.39
CA GLY A 389 -3.10 -13.80 -11.80
C GLY A 389 -2.12 -13.84 -10.62
N LEU A 390 -2.49 -13.30 -9.45
CA LEU A 390 -1.73 -13.48 -8.21
C LEU A 390 -1.74 -14.95 -7.76
N GLY A 391 -2.90 -15.61 -7.77
CA GLY A 391 -3.01 -17.04 -7.44
C GLY A 391 -2.10 -17.92 -8.31
N LEU A 392 -2.01 -17.61 -9.62
CA LEU A 392 -1.11 -18.31 -10.54
C LEU A 392 0.38 -18.13 -10.17
N ARG A 393 0.79 -16.92 -9.79
CA ARG A 393 2.19 -16.65 -9.42
C ARG A 393 2.58 -17.29 -8.10
N LEU A 394 1.67 -17.26 -7.13
CA LEU A 394 1.85 -17.91 -5.83
C LEU A 394 2.01 -19.44 -5.96
N ASP A 395 1.36 -20.05 -6.96
CA ASP A 395 1.47 -21.48 -7.26
C ASP A 395 2.12 -21.75 -8.63
N PHE A 396 3.11 -20.94 -9.03
CA PHE A 396 3.78 -21.11 -10.33
C PHE A 396 4.43 -22.49 -10.47
N SER A 397 4.93 -23.05 -9.37
CA SER A 397 5.53 -24.38 -9.32
C SER A 397 4.51 -25.53 -9.32
N GLU A 398 3.21 -25.21 -9.27
CA GLU A 398 2.09 -26.15 -9.05
C GLU A 398 2.24 -27.01 -7.78
N TYR A 399 3.04 -26.57 -6.81
CA TYR A 399 3.28 -27.30 -5.57
C TYR A 399 1.96 -27.55 -4.82
N TYR A 400 1.12 -26.52 -4.65
CA TYR A 400 -0.13 -26.62 -3.91
C TYR A 400 -1.23 -27.30 -4.72
N LYS A 401 -1.33 -27.00 -6.02
CA LYS A 401 -2.23 -27.69 -6.95
C LYS A 401 -1.94 -29.19 -7.03
N ARG A 402 -0.70 -29.64 -6.86
CA ARG A 402 -0.41 -31.08 -6.83
C ARG A 402 -0.97 -31.77 -5.59
N GLN A 403 -1.08 -31.07 -4.48
CA GLN A 403 -1.53 -31.63 -3.20
C GLN A 403 -3.05 -31.57 -3.02
N ASN A 404 -3.72 -30.57 -3.59
CA ASN A 404 -5.16 -30.37 -3.40
C ASN A 404 -5.95 -30.53 -4.71
N SER A 405 -6.84 -31.52 -4.77
CA SER A 405 -7.68 -31.81 -5.95
C SER A 405 -8.69 -30.70 -6.25
N GLN A 406 -9.12 -29.93 -5.26
CA GLN A 406 -10.06 -28.82 -5.47
C GLN A 406 -9.38 -27.63 -6.16
N LEU A 407 -8.14 -27.32 -5.81
CA LEU A 407 -7.33 -26.31 -6.51
C LEU A 407 -7.12 -26.68 -7.98
N ARG A 408 -6.93 -27.96 -8.29
CA ARG A 408 -6.85 -28.45 -9.68
C ARG A 408 -8.13 -28.14 -10.45
N THR A 409 -9.29 -28.42 -9.88
CA THR A 409 -10.57 -28.21 -10.58
C THR A 409 -10.88 -26.72 -10.75
N SER A 410 -10.78 -25.93 -9.68
CA SER A 410 -11.15 -24.51 -9.69
C SER A 410 -10.24 -23.68 -10.60
N MET A 411 -8.92 -23.87 -10.52
CA MET A 411 -8.00 -23.14 -11.40
C MET A 411 -8.16 -23.61 -12.85
N THR A 412 -8.33 -24.91 -13.13
CA THR A 412 -8.41 -25.39 -14.54
C THR A 412 -9.75 -25.07 -15.23
N PHE A 413 -10.88 -25.05 -14.51
CA PHE A 413 -12.21 -24.79 -15.10
C PHE A 413 -12.45 -23.31 -15.43
N GLN A 414 -12.05 -22.38 -14.55
CA GLN A 414 -12.16 -20.95 -14.84
C GLN A 414 -11.16 -20.52 -15.93
N ASN A 415 -9.96 -21.14 -15.96
CA ASN A 415 -8.95 -20.90 -16.98
C ASN A 415 -9.43 -21.24 -18.40
N LYS A 416 -10.23 -22.31 -18.60
CA LYS A 416 -10.81 -22.61 -19.91
C LYS A 416 -11.81 -21.56 -20.40
N ARG A 417 -12.49 -20.84 -19.49
CA ARG A 417 -13.44 -19.77 -19.82
C ARG A 417 -12.78 -18.42 -20.10
N HIS A 418 -11.67 -18.11 -19.42
CA HIS A 418 -10.89 -16.90 -19.69
C HIS A 418 -9.97 -17.05 -20.90
N ALA A 419 -9.31 -18.20 -21.09
CA ALA A 419 -8.52 -18.49 -22.29
C ALA A 419 -9.37 -18.50 -23.57
N SER A 420 -10.67 -18.84 -23.49
CA SER A 420 -11.59 -18.75 -24.64
C SER A 420 -12.17 -17.36 -24.88
N ARG A 421 -12.05 -16.42 -23.93
CA ARG A 421 -12.34 -14.98 -24.15
C ARG A 421 -11.12 -14.18 -24.61
N LEU A 422 -9.93 -14.65 -24.28
CA LEU A 422 -8.62 -14.13 -24.71
C LEU A 422 -7.93 -15.18 -25.59
N ASN A 423 -8.53 -15.52 -26.73
CA ASN A 423 -7.78 -16.19 -27.78
C ASN A 423 -6.79 -15.17 -28.37
N ILE A 424 -5.59 -15.08 -27.78
CA ILE A 424 -4.29 -14.96 -28.45
C ILE A 424 -3.28 -15.60 -27.48
N THR A 425 -2.45 -16.44 -28.06
CA THR A 425 -1.39 -17.29 -27.51
C THR A 425 -0.62 -16.71 -26.31
N GLY A 426 -0.41 -17.55 -25.29
CA GLY A 426 0.17 -17.23 -23.98
C GLY A 426 1.65 -16.80 -23.93
N GLU A 427 2.26 -16.44 -25.07
CA GLU A 427 3.55 -15.73 -25.11
C GLU A 427 3.35 -14.23 -25.39
N ASP A 428 2.31 -13.82 -26.13
CA ASP A 428 2.03 -12.41 -26.44
C ASP A 428 1.42 -11.63 -25.26
N VAL A 429 0.87 -12.32 -24.25
CA VAL A 429 0.18 -11.69 -23.13
C VAL A 429 1.17 -11.15 -22.09
N LEU A 430 2.28 -11.86 -21.83
CA LEU A 430 3.36 -11.33 -21.00
C LEU A 430 4.03 -10.14 -21.68
N ASP A 431 4.29 -10.21 -22.99
CA ASP A 431 4.88 -9.09 -23.74
C ASP A 431 3.92 -7.93 -24.00
N GLN A 432 2.60 -8.14 -24.11
CA GLN A 432 1.63 -7.04 -24.20
C GLN A 432 1.28 -6.43 -22.85
N ILE A 433 1.25 -7.22 -21.77
CA ILE A 433 1.00 -6.70 -20.42
C ILE A 433 2.26 -6.00 -19.90
N LEU A 434 3.44 -6.61 -20.03
CA LEU A 434 4.71 -5.94 -19.74
C LEU A 434 4.95 -4.81 -20.73
N GLY A 435 4.70 -4.96 -22.02
CA GLY A 435 4.90 -3.91 -23.02
C GLY A 435 3.97 -2.70 -22.82
N ARG A 436 2.68 -2.90 -22.53
CA ARG A 436 1.76 -1.78 -22.24
C ARG A 436 2.00 -1.18 -20.86
N ARG A 437 2.28 -1.99 -19.82
CA ARG A 437 2.55 -1.49 -18.46
C ARG A 437 3.94 -0.83 -18.35
N LEU A 438 4.97 -1.37 -19.02
CA LEU A 438 6.27 -0.70 -19.19
C LEU A 438 6.17 0.54 -20.06
N SER A 439 5.32 0.56 -21.10
CA SER A 439 5.09 1.81 -21.86
C SER A 439 4.40 2.89 -21.01
N ALA A 440 3.52 2.51 -20.08
CA ALA A 440 2.91 3.44 -19.14
C ALA A 440 3.93 3.95 -18.08
N ILE A 441 4.83 3.09 -17.63
CA ILE A 441 5.91 3.43 -16.67
C ILE A 441 6.99 4.30 -17.35
N CYS A 442 7.46 3.92 -18.54
CA CYS A 442 8.49 4.64 -19.30
C CYS A 442 8.01 5.98 -19.90
N ASN A 443 6.70 6.14 -20.13
CA ASN A 443 6.15 7.42 -20.60
C ASN A 443 5.75 8.37 -19.46
N SER A 444 5.99 8.00 -18.19
CA SER A 444 5.84 8.94 -17.08
C SER A 444 7.01 9.94 -17.09
N PRO A 445 6.78 11.26 -17.10
CA PRO A 445 7.85 12.26 -17.20
C PRO A 445 8.70 12.41 -15.92
N THR A 446 8.50 11.56 -14.91
CA THR A 446 9.16 11.67 -13.59
C THR A 446 10.19 10.58 -13.30
N LEU A 447 10.34 9.56 -14.15
CA LEU A 447 11.48 8.63 -14.10
C LEU A 447 12.68 9.19 -14.87
N LYS A 448 13.20 10.35 -14.44
CA LYS A 448 14.62 10.65 -14.66
C LYS A 448 15.38 10.04 -13.48
N PRO A 449 16.33 9.12 -13.72
CA PRO A 449 17.26 8.73 -12.67
C PRO A 449 18.08 9.98 -12.33
N VAL A 450 17.83 10.54 -11.14
CA VAL A 450 18.82 11.42 -10.52
C VAL A 450 19.93 10.50 -10.04
N PHE A 451 20.95 10.36 -10.89
CA PHE A 451 22.26 9.88 -10.48
C PHE A 451 22.94 10.91 -9.58
#